data_AF-A0A3P7DKM7-F1
#
_entry.id   AF-A0A3P7DKM7-F1
#
_cell.length_a   1.000
_cell.length_b   1.000
_cell.length_c   1.000
_cell.angle_alpha   90.00
_cell.angle_beta   90.00
_cell.angle_gamma   90.00
#
_symmetry.space_group_name_H-M   'P 1'
#
loop_
_entity.id
_entity.type
_entity.pdbx_description
1 polymer ?
#
loop_
_entity_poly.entity_id
_entity_poly.type
_entity_poly.pdbx_seq_one_letter_code
_entity_poly.pdbx_strand_id
1 'polypeptide(L)'
;MKIDPKTLRPCSAEIFPRCMQLIEHIKSASDRRTFVERLTEVHEWQPQFGKSEMARWSDVLNMCDDVLKDAVTCSSSPGAPMAVDEDQILLTDVTSVLSFTAMLFENTFTRSVYSSTDRLLNLLDSGNVEIVVETLRLLLVISKRSRFLSQHLSDVQQKKLTVRLSAIAQCWNGKLRSMKMDECCTTNVRPSALLPIGFQTDTNNLVRSVHLDKSFAAELEHLLSGKNIEEDERASFIARLRLVRSFNTSRGRRFSIIARLLSLSILVYTRSLIEEWAMTTMLYDGLIEEITRLLLINNTSESIIDAVKTEALRTLTSIVSLGRPAK
;
A
#
# COMPACT_ATOMS: atom_id res chain seq x y z
N MET A 1 -5.89 9.68 12.90
CA MET A 1 -6.32 10.79 13.77
C MET A 1 -6.77 11.92 12.86
N LYS A 2 -7.75 12.75 13.22
CA LYS A 2 -8.06 13.93 12.39
C LYS A 2 -7.03 15.03 12.61
N ILE A 3 -6.81 15.83 11.58
CA ILE A 3 -6.02 17.06 11.65
C ILE A 3 -6.78 18.03 12.54
N ASP A 4 -6.20 18.44 13.67
CA ASP A 4 -6.78 19.46 14.54
C ASP A 4 -6.49 20.85 13.95
N PRO A 5 -7.50 21.60 13.49
CA PRO A 5 -7.30 22.93 12.92
C PRO A 5 -6.60 23.90 13.88
N LYS A 6 -6.74 23.70 15.20
CA LYS A 6 -6.11 24.56 16.22
C LYS A 6 -4.59 24.39 16.30
N THR A 7 -4.07 23.27 15.81
CA THR A 7 -2.63 22.96 15.82
C THR A 7 -1.93 23.38 14.53
N LEU A 8 -2.68 23.80 13.52
CA LEU A 8 -2.13 24.19 12.23
C LEU A 8 -1.40 25.53 12.33
N ARG A 9 -0.17 25.55 11.82
CA ARG A 9 0.56 26.80 11.62
C ARG A 9 -0.15 27.64 10.54
N PRO A 10 -0.20 28.98 10.69
CA PRO A 10 -0.71 29.84 9.63
C PRO A 10 0.00 29.58 8.30
N CYS A 11 -0.79 29.41 7.24
CA CYS A 11 -0.26 29.26 5.89
C CYS A 11 0.35 30.59 5.42
N SER A 12 1.60 30.56 4.94
CA SER A 12 2.33 31.78 4.55
C SER A 12 2.51 31.92 3.04
N ALA A 13 2.36 30.86 2.27
CA ALA A 13 2.57 30.89 0.82
C ALA A 13 1.31 31.35 0.08
N GLU A 14 1.50 32.11 -1.00
CA GLU A 14 0.40 32.46 -1.90
C GLU A 14 -0.22 31.19 -2.50
N ILE A 15 -1.56 31.15 -2.56
CA ILE A 15 -2.31 30.08 -3.17
C ILE A 15 -2.96 30.58 -4.46
N PHE A 16 -2.84 29.79 -5.52
CA PHE A 16 -3.44 30.13 -6.81
C PHE A 16 -4.97 30.14 -6.70
N PRO A 17 -5.68 31.15 -7.26
CA PRO A 17 -7.13 31.24 -7.14
C PRO A 17 -7.86 29.98 -7.58
N ARG A 18 -7.36 29.31 -8.63
CA ARG A 18 -7.93 28.08 -9.16
C ARG A 18 -7.73 26.88 -8.22
N CYS A 19 -6.64 26.83 -7.46
CA CYS A 19 -6.45 25.84 -6.40
C CYS A 19 -7.42 26.09 -5.24
N MET A 20 -7.64 27.35 -4.86
CA MET A 20 -8.59 27.73 -3.81
C MET A 20 -10.02 27.34 -4.19
N GLN A 21 -10.43 27.62 -5.43
CA GLN A 21 -11.72 27.17 -5.99
C GLN A 21 -11.88 25.65 -5.94
N LEU A 22 -10.82 24.89 -6.25
CA LEU A 22 -10.86 23.43 -6.20
C LEU A 22 -11.06 22.91 -4.77
N ILE A 23 -10.36 23.48 -3.79
CA ILE A 23 -10.51 23.13 -2.38
C ILE A 23 -11.97 23.36 -1.94
N GLU A 24 -12.51 24.55 -2.21
CA GLU A 24 -13.90 24.88 -1.84
C GLU A 24 -14.92 24.02 -2.60
N HIS A 25 -14.65 23.71 -3.87
CA HIS A 25 -15.48 22.79 -4.64
C HIS A 25 -15.52 21.41 -4.00
N ILE A 26 -14.39 20.80 -3.64
CA ILE A 26 -14.39 19.47 -3.01
C ILE A 26 -15.04 19.52 -1.61
N LYS A 27 -14.65 20.51 -0.81
CA LYS A 27 -15.11 20.70 0.58
C LYS A 27 -16.63 20.94 0.69
N SER A 28 -17.24 21.56 -0.31
CA SER A 28 -18.68 21.86 -0.33
C SER A 28 -19.56 20.68 -0.74
N ALA A 29 -19.03 19.45 -0.79
CA ALA A 29 -19.83 18.26 -1.09
C ALA A 29 -20.92 18.05 -0.02
N SER A 30 -22.15 17.78 -0.44
CA SER A 30 -23.31 17.60 0.44
C SER A 30 -23.30 16.27 1.19
N ASP A 31 -22.69 15.26 0.61
CA ASP A 31 -22.64 13.89 1.12
C ASP A 31 -21.38 13.18 0.63
N ARG A 32 -21.17 11.94 1.11
CA ARG A 32 -20.00 11.13 0.79
C ARG A 32 -19.90 10.81 -0.71
N ARG A 33 -21.01 10.54 -1.38
CA ARG A 33 -21.00 10.17 -2.80
C ARG A 33 -20.50 11.34 -3.63
N THR A 34 -21.10 12.52 -3.44
CA THR A 34 -20.66 13.75 -4.13
C THR A 34 -19.22 14.09 -3.78
N PHE A 35 -18.78 13.86 -2.54
CA PHE A 35 -17.39 14.08 -2.15
C PHE A 35 -16.43 13.19 -2.96
N VAL A 36 -16.68 11.88 -3.02
CA VAL A 36 -15.85 10.92 -3.76
C VAL A 36 -15.88 11.17 -5.27
N GLU A 37 -17.03 11.54 -5.83
CA GLU A 37 -17.16 11.96 -7.24
C GLU A 37 -16.25 13.15 -7.52
N ARG A 38 -16.28 14.20 -6.69
CA ARG A 38 -15.43 15.39 -6.84
C ARG A 38 -13.94 15.09 -6.66
N LEU A 39 -13.57 14.13 -5.80
CA LEU A 39 -12.17 13.66 -5.73
C LEU A 39 -11.75 12.99 -7.04
N THR A 40 -12.64 12.18 -7.61
CA THR A 40 -12.40 11.38 -8.83
C THR A 40 -12.30 12.26 -10.09
N GLU A 41 -13.01 13.38 -10.13
CA GLU A 41 -12.89 14.39 -11.20
C GLU A 41 -11.45 14.91 -11.35
N VAL A 42 -10.70 15.00 -10.23
CA VAL A 42 -9.30 15.43 -10.22
C VAL A 42 -8.37 14.25 -10.55
N HIS A 43 -8.40 13.82 -11.80
CA HIS A 43 -7.56 12.73 -12.31
C HIS A 43 -6.10 13.15 -12.59
N GLU A 44 -5.84 14.45 -12.77
CA GLU A 44 -4.51 15.02 -12.99
C GLU A 44 -4.37 16.39 -12.32
N TRP A 45 -3.20 16.65 -11.75
CA TRP A 45 -2.89 17.96 -11.18
C TRP A 45 -2.57 18.99 -12.26
N GLN A 46 -3.55 19.84 -12.55
CA GLN A 46 -3.43 20.84 -13.60
C GLN A 46 -2.42 21.96 -13.22
N PRO A 47 -1.59 22.46 -14.16
CA PRO A 47 -0.58 23.48 -13.89
C PRO A 47 -1.12 24.74 -13.20
N GLN A 48 -2.35 25.12 -13.54
CA GLN A 48 -3.09 26.27 -12.97
C GLN A 48 -3.33 26.19 -11.46
N PHE A 49 -3.19 25.02 -10.83
CA PHE A 49 -3.31 24.87 -9.39
C PHE A 49 -2.02 25.27 -8.64
N GLY A 50 -0.87 25.28 -9.33
CA GLY A 50 0.43 25.56 -8.70
C GLY A 50 0.78 24.56 -7.59
N LYS A 51 1.79 24.87 -6.78
CA LYS A 51 2.06 24.16 -5.51
C LYS A 51 1.27 24.81 -4.37
N SER A 52 0.85 24.02 -3.40
CA SER A 52 0.08 24.50 -2.25
C SER A 52 0.62 23.94 -0.91
N GLU A 53 0.29 24.59 0.20
CA GLU A 53 0.57 24.08 1.55
C GLU A 53 -0.43 22.98 1.89
N MET A 54 0.03 21.83 2.39
CA MET A 54 -0.88 20.71 2.72
C MET A 54 -1.88 21.10 3.82
N ALA A 55 -1.54 22.04 4.69
CA ALA A 55 -2.43 22.59 5.71
C ALA A 55 -3.72 23.21 5.12
N ARG A 56 -3.67 23.75 3.89
CA ARG A 56 -4.86 24.31 3.21
C ARG A 56 -5.88 23.24 2.81
N TRP A 57 -5.46 21.98 2.78
CA TRP A 57 -6.29 20.83 2.43
C TRP A 57 -6.83 20.11 3.67
N SER A 58 -6.65 20.65 4.88
CA SER A 58 -6.97 19.95 6.14
C SER A 58 -8.42 19.47 6.21
N ASP A 59 -9.38 20.28 5.77
CA ASP A 59 -10.80 19.92 5.79
C ASP A 59 -11.09 18.76 4.83
N VAL A 60 -10.55 18.83 3.61
CA VAL A 60 -10.65 17.76 2.59
C VAL A 60 -9.97 16.49 3.10
N LEU A 61 -8.78 16.59 3.70
CA LEU A 61 -8.06 15.47 4.28
C LEU A 61 -8.79 14.85 5.47
N ASN A 62 -9.50 15.63 6.28
CA ASN A 62 -10.35 15.13 7.35
C ASN A 62 -11.59 14.39 6.82
N MET A 63 -12.16 14.83 5.69
CA MET A 63 -13.23 14.09 5.00
C MET A 63 -12.70 12.78 4.38
N CYS A 64 -11.49 12.80 3.82
CA CYS A 64 -10.77 11.58 3.40
C CYS A 64 -10.53 10.64 4.59
N ASP A 65 -10.11 11.16 5.75
CA ASP A 65 -9.89 10.36 6.97
C ASP A 65 -11.18 9.65 7.42
N ASP A 66 -12.36 10.27 7.26
CA ASP A 66 -13.63 9.62 7.59
C ASP A 66 -13.89 8.38 6.71
N VAL A 67 -13.62 8.46 5.41
CA VAL A 67 -13.71 7.30 4.49
C VAL A 67 -12.72 6.21 4.89
N LEU A 68 -11.45 6.59 5.15
CA LEU A 68 -10.40 5.66 5.55
C LEU A 68 -10.65 5.04 6.94
N LYS A 69 -11.30 5.78 7.84
CA LYS A 69 -11.69 5.30 9.16
C LYS A 69 -12.74 4.20 9.01
N ASP A 70 -13.78 4.44 8.22
CA ASP A 70 -14.84 3.45 7.98
C ASP A 70 -14.26 2.19 7.30
N ALA A 71 -13.36 2.36 6.33
CA ALA A 71 -12.67 1.28 5.63
C ALA A 71 -11.98 0.27 6.57
N VAL A 72 -11.34 0.77 7.63
CA VAL A 72 -10.57 -0.06 8.57
C VAL A 72 -11.38 -0.48 9.80
N THR A 73 -12.68 -0.17 9.85
CA THR A 73 -13.54 -0.72 10.91
C THR A 73 -13.69 -2.23 10.73
N CYS A 74 -13.43 -2.96 11.80
CA CYS A 74 -13.78 -4.38 11.91
C CYS A 74 -15.14 -4.48 12.61
N SER A 75 -16.01 -5.38 12.16
CA SER A 75 -17.21 -5.72 12.93
C SER A 75 -16.82 -6.25 14.32
N SER A 76 -17.74 -6.22 15.29
CA SER A 76 -17.47 -6.25 16.73
C SER A 76 -16.75 -7.50 17.28
N SER A 77 -16.51 -8.52 16.45
CA SER A 77 -15.81 -9.75 16.83
C SER A 77 -14.32 -9.69 16.47
N PRO A 78 -13.42 -10.18 17.34
CA PRO A 78 -12.05 -10.53 16.93
C PRO A 78 -12.08 -11.37 15.65
N GLY A 79 -11.20 -11.04 14.69
CA GLY A 79 -11.14 -11.72 13.40
C GLY A 79 -12.17 -11.27 12.36
N ALA A 80 -12.97 -10.26 12.68
CA ALA A 80 -13.86 -9.64 11.70
C ALA A 80 -13.07 -9.01 10.53
N PRO A 81 -13.58 -9.12 9.30
CA PRO A 81 -13.01 -8.42 8.16
C PRO A 81 -13.07 -6.91 8.36
N MET A 82 -12.10 -6.22 7.78
CA MET A 82 -12.22 -4.78 7.60
C MET A 82 -13.38 -4.51 6.64
N ALA A 83 -14.16 -3.47 6.90
CA ALA A 83 -15.32 -3.13 6.08
C ALA A 83 -15.00 -3.03 4.59
N VAL A 84 -13.80 -2.53 4.24
CA VAL A 84 -13.35 -2.42 2.84
C VAL A 84 -13.18 -3.76 2.12
N ASP A 85 -12.97 -4.86 2.85
CA ASP A 85 -12.82 -6.19 2.28
C ASP A 85 -14.19 -6.83 1.91
N GLU A 86 -15.30 -6.26 2.38
CA GLU A 86 -16.67 -6.78 2.16
C GLU A 86 -17.57 -5.81 1.38
N ASP A 87 -17.28 -4.51 1.42
CA ASP A 87 -18.09 -3.47 0.77
C ASP A 87 -17.42 -2.94 -0.51
N GLN A 88 -17.98 -3.32 -1.66
CA GLN A 88 -17.49 -2.92 -2.99
C GLN A 88 -17.64 -1.41 -3.25
N ILE A 89 -18.63 -0.74 -2.64
CA ILE A 89 -18.78 0.72 -2.75
C ILE A 89 -17.64 1.37 -1.96
N LEU A 90 -17.42 0.92 -0.72
CA LEU A 90 -16.33 1.44 0.12
C LEU A 90 -14.95 1.19 -0.49
N LEU A 91 -14.73 0.07 -1.17
CA LEU A 91 -13.51 -0.19 -1.95
C LEU A 91 -13.26 0.91 -2.99
N THR A 92 -14.30 1.32 -3.71
CA THR A 92 -14.21 2.38 -4.73
C THR A 92 -13.91 3.72 -4.07
N ASP A 93 -14.61 4.05 -2.98
CA ASP A 93 -14.40 5.29 -2.22
C ASP A 93 -12.95 5.39 -1.69
N VAL A 94 -12.45 4.31 -1.10
CA VAL A 94 -11.08 4.22 -0.56
C VAL A 94 -10.06 4.37 -1.68
N THR A 95 -10.29 3.75 -2.84
CA THR A 95 -9.39 3.87 -3.99
C THR A 95 -9.28 5.32 -4.47
N SER A 96 -10.41 6.02 -4.60
CA SER A 96 -10.43 7.45 -4.96
C SER A 96 -9.72 8.31 -3.92
N VAL A 97 -9.94 8.06 -2.63
CA VAL A 97 -9.27 8.77 -1.54
C VAL A 97 -7.76 8.56 -1.56
N LEU A 98 -7.29 7.31 -1.71
CA LEU A 98 -5.86 7.00 -1.76
C LEU A 98 -5.17 7.64 -2.96
N SER A 99 -5.80 7.55 -4.15
CA SER A 99 -5.30 8.16 -5.39
C SER A 99 -5.20 9.69 -5.28
N PHE A 100 -6.27 10.34 -4.83
CA PHE A 100 -6.29 11.78 -4.64
C PHE A 100 -5.27 12.25 -3.59
N THR A 101 -5.16 11.53 -2.47
CA THR A 101 -4.19 11.83 -1.43
C THR A 101 -2.75 11.70 -1.95
N ALA A 102 -2.46 10.71 -2.81
CA ALA A 102 -1.15 10.56 -3.42
C ALA A 102 -0.81 11.76 -4.31
N MET A 103 -1.75 12.18 -5.17
CA MET A 103 -1.61 13.38 -5.99
C MET A 103 -1.41 14.65 -5.15
N LEU A 104 -2.11 14.80 -4.02
CA LEU A 104 -1.88 15.90 -3.09
C LEU A 104 -0.46 15.87 -2.52
N PHE A 105 0.04 14.71 -2.09
CA PHE A 105 1.41 14.59 -1.59
C PHE A 105 2.45 14.98 -2.65
N GLU A 106 2.22 14.70 -3.93
CA GLU A 106 3.12 15.12 -5.00
C GLU A 106 3.18 16.64 -5.19
N ASN A 107 2.04 17.32 -5.00
CA ASN A 107 1.86 18.72 -5.39
C ASN A 107 1.81 19.71 -4.22
N THR A 108 1.89 19.22 -2.99
CA THR A 108 1.93 20.06 -1.78
C THR A 108 3.28 20.03 -1.07
N PHE A 109 3.51 20.98 -0.15
CA PHE A 109 4.60 20.96 0.82
C PHE A 109 4.03 21.08 2.25
N THR A 110 4.88 21.20 3.28
CA THR A 110 4.48 21.18 4.71
C THR A 110 3.63 19.95 5.11
N ARG A 111 4.04 18.78 4.64
CA ARG A 111 3.26 17.53 4.69
C ARG A 111 3.15 16.88 6.08
N SER A 112 3.85 17.41 7.09
CA SER A 112 3.80 16.91 8.47
C SER A 112 2.41 17.00 9.11
N VAL A 113 1.50 17.76 8.50
CA VAL A 113 0.11 17.91 8.96
C VAL A 113 -0.76 16.69 8.69
N TYR A 114 -0.35 15.78 7.78
CA TYR A 114 -1.13 14.59 7.45
C TYR A 114 -1.19 13.62 8.65
N SER A 115 -2.40 13.16 9.01
CA SER A 115 -2.66 12.46 10.27
C SER A 115 -3.38 11.10 10.13
N SER A 116 -3.60 10.63 8.91
CA SER A 116 -4.32 9.37 8.63
C SER A 116 -3.42 8.15 8.48
N THR A 117 -2.14 8.23 8.85
CA THR A 117 -1.19 7.13 8.68
C THR A 117 -1.62 5.84 9.39
N ASP A 118 -2.25 5.92 10.57
CA ASP A 118 -2.77 4.72 11.25
C ASP A 118 -3.77 3.93 10.38
N ARG A 119 -4.56 4.64 9.56
CA ARG A 119 -5.48 4.00 8.62
C ARG A 119 -4.72 3.30 7.51
N LEU A 120 -3.70 3.96 6.94
CA LEU A 120 -2.84 3.36 5.93
C LEU A 120 -2.14 2.09 6.45
N LEU A 121 -1.66 2.11 7.70
CA LEU A 121 -1.03 0.94 8.33
C LEU A 121 -2.02 -0.23 8.48
N ASN A 122 -3.27 0.04 8.86
CA ASN A 122 -4.30 -0.99 8.93
C ASN A 122 -4.67 -1.53 7.53
N LEU A 123 -4.77 -0.67 6.51
CA LEU A 123 -5.08 -1.09 5.14
C LEU A 123 -4.03 -2.04 4.54
N LEU A 124 -2.78 -2.00 5.01
CA LEU A 124 -1.76 -2.98 4.60
C LEU A 124 -2.08 -4.43 5.04
N ASP A 125 -2.96 -4.59 6.05
CA ASP A 125 -3.43 -5.90 6.54
C ASP A 125 -4.70 -6.38 5.82
N SER A 126 -5.22 -5.62 4.84
CA SER A 126 -6.39 -5.98 4.02
C SER A 126 -6.18 -7.30 3.27
N GLY A 127 -7.24 -8.10 3.18
CA GLY A 127 -7.27 -9.30 2.35
C GLY A 127 -7.30 -8.99 0.85
N ASN A 128 -7.75 -7.79 0.49
CA ASN A 128 -7.82 -7.32 -0.88
C ASN A 128 -6.48 -6.75 -1.36
N VAL A 129 -5.83 -7.45 -2.30
CA VAL A 129 -4.53 -7.04 -2.85
C VAL A 129 -4.58 -5.69 -3.60
N GLU A 130 -5.73 -5.30 -4.15
CA GLU A 130 -5.87 -4.02 -4.87
C GLU A 130 -5.80 -2.84 -3.87
N ILE A 131 -6.49 -2.96 -2.73
CA ILE A 131 -6.41 -1.97 -1.63
C ILE A 131 -4.98 -1.85 -1.09
N VAL A 132 -4.30 -2.99 -0.94
CA VAL A 132 -2.89 -2.99 -0.50
C VAL A 132 -2.01 -2.26 -1.52
N VAL A 133 -2.22 -2.49 -2.82
CA VAL A 133 -1.46 -1.81 -3.88
C VAL A 133 -1.72 -0.30 -3.89
N GLU A 134 -2.96 0.15 -3.79
CA GLU A 134 -3.28 1.58 -3.76
C GLU A 134 -2.74 2.25 -2.49
N THR A 135 -2.76 1.54 -1.36
CA THR A 135 -2.14 2.02 -0.11
C THR A 135 -0.62 2.16 -0.26
N LEU A 136 0.03 1.16 -0.87
CA LEU A 136 1.47 1.19 -1.16
C LEU A 136 1.84 2.29 -2.16
N ARG A 137 1.01 2.60 -3.15
CA ARG A 137 1.24 3.72 -4.09
C ARG A 137 1.29 5.06 -3.37
N LEU A 138 0.34 5.31 -2.46
CA LEU A 138 0.39 6.49 -1.60
C LEU A 138 1.66 6.50 -0.74
N LEU A 139 1.97 5.40 -0.04
CA LEU A 139 3.18 5.31 0.79
C LEU A 139 4.47 5.54 0.00
N LEU A 140 4.55 5.04 -1.24
CA LEU A 140 5.68 5.28 -2.13
C LEU A 140 5.84 6.78 -2.43
N VAL A 141 4.75 7.48 -2.75
CA VAL A 141 4.78 8.93 -2.95
C VAL A 141 5.25 9.65 -1.69
N ILE A 142 4.69 9.29 -0.52
CA ILE A 142 5.08 9.88 0.78
C ILE A 142 6.60 9.71 1.01
N SER A 143 7.12 8.49 0.78
CA SER A 143 8.53 8.14 0.98
C SER A 143 9.49 8.88 0.04
N LYS A 144 9.08 9.09 -1.22
CA LYS A 144 9.92 9.73 -2.25
C LYS A 144 9.92 11.25 -2.12
N ARG A 145 8.80 11.84 -1.70
CA ARG A 145 8.60 13.30 -1.70
C ARG A 145 9.00 13.96 -0.38
N SER A 146 9.24 13.18 0.66
CA SER A 146 9.54 13.69 2.00
C SER A 146 10.18 12.62 2.87
N ARG A 147 10.78 13.03 3.99
CA ARG A 147 11.19 12.11 5.06
C ARG A 147 10.05 11.80 6.03
N PHE A 148 8.79 11.96 5.62
CA PHE A 148 7.63 11.86 6.52
C PHE A 148 7.56 10.51 7.24
N LEU A 149 7.78 9.41 6.51
CA LEU A 149 7.74 8.08 7.11
C LEU A 149 8.84 7.87 8.16
N SER A 150 10.01 8.48 7.99
CA SER A 150 11.15 8.32 8.91
C SER A 150 11.29 9.42 9.98
N GLN A 151 10.57 10.53 9.84
CA GLN A 151 10.69 11.69 10.77
C GLN A 151 9.38 12.06 11.48
N HIS A 152 8.22 11.67 10.95
CA HIS A 152 6.91 12.08 11.51
C HIS A 152 6.09 10.93 12.06
N LEU A 153 6.41 9.68 11.69
CA LEU A 153 5.82 8.52 12.35
C LEU A 153 6.50 8.27 13.69
N SER A 154 5.72 7.89 14.69
CA SER A 154 6.26 7.39 15.96
C SER A 154 7.03 6.08 15.75
N ASP A 155 7.95 5.74 16.65
CA ASP A 155 8.74 4.49 16.57
C ASP A 155 7.85 3.24 16.44
N VAL A 156 6.69 3.23 17.11
CA VAL A 156 5.69 2.16 17.01
C VAL A 156 5.11 2.06 15.59
N GLN A 157 4.76 3.20 14.99
CA GLN A 157 4.24 3.24 13.62
C GLN A 157 5.33 2.87 12.59
N GLN A 158 6.57 3.32 12.81
CA GLN A 158 7.71 2.95 11.96
C GLN A 158 7.95 1.44 12.00
N LYS A 159 7.96 0.83 13.20
CA LYS A 159 8.08 -0.63 13.34
C LYS A 159 6.94 -1.36 12.62
N LYS A 160 5.69 -0.96 12.85
CA LYS A 160 4.51 -1.56 12.18
C LYS A 160 4.60 -1.48 10.65
N LEU A 161 5.05 -0.34 10.13
CA LEU A 161 5.25 -0.10 8.71
C LEU A 161 6.32 -1.04 8.15
N THR A 162 7.52 -1.04 8.74
CA THR A 162 8.65 -1.85 8.28
C THR A 162 8.32 -3.34 8.30
N VAL A 163 7.65 -3.83 9.34
CA VAL A 163 7.23 -5.24 9.45
C VAL A 163 6.29 -5.63 8.30
N ARG A 164 5.27 -4.82 8.03
CA ARG A 164 4.29 -5.09 6.95
C ARG A 164 4.93 -4.99 5.56
N LEU A 165 5.75 -3.97 5.33
CA LEU A 165 6.47 -3.81 4.07
C LEU A 165 7.43 -4.98 3.83
N SER A 166 8.17 -5.40 4.86
CA SER A 166 9.09 -6.55 4.80
C SER A 166 8.33 -7.84 4.49
N ALA A 167 7.19 -8.08 5.15
CA ALA A 167 6.32 -9.22 4.88
C ALA A 167 5.80 -9.23 3.44
N ILE A 168 5.34 -8.10 2.92
CA ILE A 168 4.87 -7.97 1.52
C ILE A 168 6.02 -8.17 0.53
N ALA A 169 7.18 -7.59 0.81
CA ALA A 169 8.36 -7.75 -0.03
C ALA A 169 8.81 -9.21 -0.03
N GLN A 170 8.85 -9.89 1.12
CA GLN A 170 9.42 -11.22 1.28
C GLN A 170 8.43 -12.38 1.10
N CYS A 171 7.13 -12.13 0.89
CA CYS A 171 6.15 -13.20 0.70
C CYS A 171 6.43 -14.08 -0.53
N TRP A 172 7.26 -13.61 -1.46
CA TRP A 172 7.75 -14.36 -2.63
C TRP A 172 8.94 -15.30 -2.35
N ASN A 173 9.36 -15.43 -1.10
CA ASN A 173 10.43 -16.36 -0.74
C ASN A 173 9.93 -17.82 -0.68
N GLY A 174 10.81 -18.77 -0.36
CA GLY A 174 10.45 -20.19 -0.26
C GLY A 174 10.23 -20.83 -1.63
N LYS A 175 9.10 -21.53 -1.83
CA LYS A 175 8.77 -22.19 -3.11
C LYS A 175 8.63 -21.23 -4.29
N LEU A 176 8.29 -19.97 -4.01
CA LEU A 176 8.23 -18.93 -5.03
C LEU A 176 9.61 -18.49 -5.52
N ARG A 177 10.69 -18.82 -4.81
CA ARG A 177 12.05 -18.51 -5.26
C ARG A 177 12.38 -19.18 -6.60
N SER A 178 11.75 -20.31 -6.93
CA SER A 178 11.90 -20.95 -8.24
C SER A 178 10.95 -20.41 -9.31
N MET A 179 9.99 -19.55 -8.94
CA MET A 179 8.98 -18.98 -9.84
C MET A 179 9.30 -17.52 -10.13
N LYS A 180 9.59 -17.22 -11.39
CA LYS A 180 9.94 -15.86 -11.77
C LYS A 180 8.70 -14.97 -11.86
N MET A 181 8.83 -13.69 -11.51
CA MET A 181 7.70 -12.76 -11.51
C MET A 181 7.08 -12.59 -12.91
N ASP A 182 7.88 -12.58 -13.98
CA ASP A 182 7.41 -12.51 -15.37
C ASP A 182 6.62 -13.75 -15.81
N GLU A 183 7.04 -14.94 -15.36
CA GLU A 183 6.29 -16.18 -15.56
C GLU A 183 4.94 -16.11 -14.83
N CYS A 184 4.88 -15.57 -13.61
CA CYS A 184 3.63 -15.39 -12.86
C CYS A 184 2.66 -14.38 -13.52
N CYS A 185 3.18 -13.40 -14.26
CA CYS A 185 2.38 -12.44 -15.03
C CYS A 185 1.68 -13.06 -16.25
N THR A 186 2.33 -14.04 -16.89
CA THR A 186 1.99 -14.54 -18.23
C THR A 186 1.42 -15.95 -18.25
N THR A 187 1.85 -16.80 -17.32
CA THR A 187 1.43 -18.20 -17.23
C THR A 187 0.29 -18.38 -16.24
N ASN A 188 -0.47 -19.47 -16.42
CA ASN A 188 -1.51 -19.83 -15.47
C ASN A 188 -0.93 -20.60 -14.28
N VAL A 189 -0.42 -19.86 -13.30
CA VAL A 189 0.07 -20.43 -12.04
C VAL A 189 -1.10 -20.76 -11.13
N ARG A 190 -1.24 -22.03 -10.76
CA ARG A 190 -2.27 -22.47 -9.79
C ARG A 190 -1.85 -22.05 -8.37
N PRO A 191 -2.80 -21.59 -7.52
CA PRO A 191 -2.52 -21.27 -6.11
C PRO A 191 -1.87 -22.42 -5.32
N SER A 192 -2.13 -23.67 -5.69
CA SER A 192 -1.53 -24.85 -5.05
C SER A 192 0.00 -24.91 -5.19
N ALA A 193 0.59 -24.25 -6.20
CA ALA A 193 2.04 -24.15 -6.35
C ALA A 193 2.69 -23.35 -5.20
N LEU A 194 1.91 -22.48 -4.55
CA LEU A 194 2.36 -21.63 -3.45
C LEU A 194 2.23 -22.31 -2.08
N LEU A 195 1.59 -23.48 -2.02
CA LEU A 195 1.35 -24.21 -0.78
C LEU A 195 2.42 -25.30 -0.55
N PRO A 196 2.69 -25.68 0.71
CA PRO A 196 2.14 -25.10 1.93
C PRO A 196 2.75 -23.74 2.25
N ILE A 197 1.96 -22.88 2.89
CA ILE A 197 2.46 -21.71 3.62
C ILE A 197 2.47 -22.05 5.10
N GLY A 198 3.45 -21.57 5.85
CA GLY A 198 3.58 -21.89 7.28
C GLY A 198 3.54 -20.66 8.16
N PHE A 199 3.45 -20.84 9.46
CA PHE A 199 3.78 -19.79 10.41
C PHE A 199 4.30 -20.39 11.73
N GLN A 200 5.12 -19.61 12.43
CA GLN A 200 5.73 -20.04 13.68
C GLN A 200 4.96 -19.52 14.90
N THR A 201 4.71 -20.42 15.84
CA THR A 201 4.26 -20.15 17.21
C THR A 201 5.22 -20.93 18.12
N ASP A 202 4.76 -21.52 19.23
CA ASP A 202 5.50 -22.58 19.93
C ASP A 202 5.82 -23.81 19.05
N THR A 203 5.09 -23.97 17.94
CA THR A 203 5.32 -25.03 16.94
C THR A 203 5.27 -24.47 15.53
N ASN A 204 5.82 -25.21 14.57
CA ASN A 204 5.74 -24.85 13.16
C ASN A 204 4.37 -25.29 12.59
N ASN A 205 3.51 -24.34 12.25
CA ASN A 205 2.18 -24.59 11.70
C ASN A 205 2.26 -24.55 10.17
N LEU A 206 1.61 -25.50 9.49
CA LEU A 206 1.58 -25.55 8.01
C LEU A 206 0.15 -25.58 7.49
N VAL A 207 -0.18 -24.63 6.62
CA VAL A 207 -1.45 -24.53 5.89
C VAL A 207 -1.26 -25.13 4.51
N ARG A 208 -1.99 -26.22 4.23
CA ARG A 208 -1.90 -26.99 2.98
C ARG A 208 -3.06 -26.76 2.02
N SER A 209 -4.11 -26.07 2.47
CA SER A 209 -5.29 -25.72 1.70
C SER A 209 -5.78 -24.33 2.12
N VAL A 210 -6.33 -23.59 1.16
CA VAL A 210 -6.91 -22.26 1.38
C VAL A 210 -8.38 -22.30 0.95
N HIS A 211 -9.26 -21.82 1.82
CA HIS A 211 -10.71 -21.88 1.69
C HIS A 211 -11.24 -20.58 1.07
N LEU A 212 -11.32 -20.55 -0.27
CA LEU A 212 -11.77 -19.37 -1.02
C LEU A 212 -13.25 -19.04 -0.81
N ASP A 213 -14.04 -19.98 -0.31
CA ASP A 213 -15.44 -19.82 0.09
C ASP A 213 -15.61 -18.96 1.36
N LYS A 214 -14.57 -18.87 2.19
CA LYS A 214 -14.55 -18.02 3.39
C LYS A 214 -13.96 -16.65 3.08
N SER A 215 -14.36 -15.62 3.83
CA SER A 215 -13.70 -14.33 3.79
C SER A 215 -12.25 -14.45 4.28
N PHE A 216 -11.38 -13.54 3.82
CA PHE A 216 -9.97 -13.53 4.21
C PHE A 216 -9.80 -13.51 5.74
N ALA A 217 -10.58 -12.65 6.41
CA ALA A 217 -10.48 -12.46 7.84
C ALA A 217 -11.02 -13.67 8.62
N ALA A 218 -12.12 -14.29 8.17
CA ALA A 218 -12.63 -15.51 8.80
C ALA A 218 -11.64 -16.68 8.70
N GLU A 219 -10.95 -16.81 7.55
CA GLU A 219 -9.89 -17.81 7.39
C GLU A 219 -8.67 -17.49 8.26
N LEU A 220 -8.24 -16.23 8.29
CA LEU A 220 -7.12 -15.79 9.13
C LEU A 220 -7.39 -16.03 10.61
N GLU A 221 -8.57 -15.66 11.10
CA GLU A 221 -8.99 -15.89 12.48
C GLU A 221 -9.02 -17.38 12.80
N HIS A 222 -9.65 -18.21 11.96
CA HIS A 222 -9.66 -19.65 12.14
C HIS A 222 -8.25 -20.26 12.25
N LEU A 223 -7.29 -19.74 11.47
CA LEU A 223 -5.92 -20.27 11.46
C LEU A 223 -5.09 -19.80 12.67
N LEU A 224 -5.36 -18.60 13.18
CA LEU A 224 -4.59 -17.95 14.25
C LEU A 224 -5.25 -17.99 15.64
N SER A 225 -6.53 -18.35 15.73
CA SER A 225 -7.28 -18.33 16.99
C SER A 225 -6.61 -19.20 18.06
N GLY A 226 -6.44 -18.65 19.26
CA GLY A 226 -5.80 -19.31 20.39
C GLY A 226 -4.28 -19.48 20.29
N LYS A 227 -3.62 -18.93 19.26
CA LYS A 227 -2.17 -19.04 19.06
C LYS A 227 -1.46 -17.76 19.48
N ASN A 228 -0.38 -17.90 20.23
CA ASN A 228 0.55 -16.81 20.49
C ASN A 228 1.52 -16.69 19.30
N ILE A 229 1.41 -15.60 18.54
CA ILE A 229 2.20 -15.34 17.33
C ILE A 229 2.83 -13.96 17.43
N GLU A 230 4.13 -13.88 17.14
CA GLU A 230 4.84 -12.60 17.09
C GLU A 230 4.32 -11.75 15.92
N GLU A 231 4.34 -10.42 16.07
CA GLU A 231 3.81 -9.49 15.06
C GLU A 231 4.47 -9.67 13.69
N ASP A 232 5.78 -9.93 13.67
CA ASP A 232 6.55 -10.10 12.44
C ASP A 232 6.11 -11.37 11.69
N GLU A 233 5.91 -12.47 12.42
CA GLU A 233 5.43 -13.72 11.84
C GLU A 233 3.95 -13.62 11.44
N ARG A 234 3.13 -12.90 12.21
CA ARG A 234 1.73 -12.62 11.86
C ARG A 234 1.65 -11.84 10.54
N ALA A 235 2.42 -10.77 10.38
CA ALA A 235 2.45 -9.97 9.15
C ALA A 235 2.94 -10.81 7.96
N SER A 236 4.01 -11.60 8.16
CA SER A 236 4.52 -12.55 7.16
C SER A 236 3.46 -13.57 6.72
N PHE A 237 2.69 -14.11 7.66
CA PHE A 237 1.62 -15.05 7.37
C PHE A 237 0.45 -14.39 6.62
N ILE A 238 0.01 -13.21 7.04
CA ILE A 238 -1.01 -12.40 6.35
C ILE A 238 -0.61 -12.16 4.89
N ALA A 239 0.63 -11.73 4.64
CA ALA A 239 1.14 -11.47 3.30
C ALA A 239 1.14 -12.74 2.42
N ARG A 240 1.54 -13.89 2.98
CA ARG A 240 1.54 -15.18 2.27
C ARG A 240 0.13 -15.70 2.00
N LEU A 241 -0.79 -15.62 2.97
CA LEU A 241 -2.18 -16.03 2.78
C LEU A 241 -2.86 -15.19 1.69
N ARG A 242 -2.67 -13.86 1.73
CA ARG A 242 -3.17 -12.94 0.70
C ARG A 242 -2.60 -13.28 -0.67
N LEU A 243 -1.30 -13.57 -0.75
CA LEU A 243 -0.63 -13.98 -1.97
C LEU A 243 -1.30 -15.23 -2.57
N VAL A 244 -1.46 -16.30 -1.78
CA VAL A 244 -2.11 -17.54 -2.24
C VAL A 244 -3.51 -17.27 -2.80
N ARG A 245 -4.33 -16.49 -2.08
CA ARG A 245 -5.69 -16.15 -2.53
C ARG A 245 -5.72 -15.30 -3.80
N SER A 246 -4.85 -14.29 -3.87
CA SER A 246 -4.76 -13.41 -5.05
C SER A 246 -4.35 -14.17 -6.32
N PHE A 247 -3.58 -15.25 -6.19
CA PHE A 247 -3.10 -16.04 -7.31
C PHE A 247 -4.20 -16.81 -8.05
N ASN A 248 -5.41 -16.86 -7.48
CA ASN A 248 -6.58 -17.48 -8.10
C ASN A 248 -7.03 -16.77 -9.39
N THR A 249 -6.61 -15.51 -9.62
CA THR A 249 -6.90 -14.77 -10.85
C THR A 249 -5.63 -14.18 -11.46
N SER A 250 -5.62 -14.00 -12.79
CA SER A 250 -4.51 -13.32 -13.48
C SER A 250 -4.30 -11.89 -12.98
N ARG A 251 -5.40 -11.17 -12.73
CA ARG A 251 -5.41 -9.82 -12.15
C ARG A 251 -4.74 -9.80 -10.77
N GLY A 252 -5.17 -10.68 -9.86
CA GLY A 252 -4.61 -10.76 -8.51
C GLY A 252 -3.13 -11.16 -8.48
N ARG A 253 -2.67 -12.05 -9.38
CA ARG A 253 -1.23 -12.34 -9.54
C ARG A 253 -0.41 -11.09 -9.86
N ARG A 254 -0.88 -10.28 -10.80
CA ARG A 254 -0.18 -9.07 -11.25
C ARG A 254 -0.20 -7.98 -10.18
N PHE A 255 -1.30 -7.83 -9.44
CA PHE A 255 -1.33 -6.95 -8.26
C PHE A 255 -0.38 -7.40 -7.16
N SER A 256 -0.23 -8.71 -6.93
CA SER A 256 0.76 -9.21 -5.96
C SER A 256 2.20 -8.91 -6.37
N ILE A 257 2.51 -8.94 -7.67
CA ILE A 257 3.82 -8.49 -8.19
C ILE A 257 4.00 -6.99 -7.97
N ILE A 258 2.97 -6.19 -8.31
CA ILE A 258 2.99 -4.74 -8.07
C ILE A 258 3.21 -4.43 -6.58
N ALA A 259 2.54 -5.15 -5.67
CA ALA A 259 2.69 -4.97 -4.22
C ALA A 259 4.13 -5.27 -3.77
N ARG A 260 4.75 -6.33 -4.29
CA ARG A 260 6.17 -6.64 -4.02
C ARG A 260 7.10 -5.54 -4.53
N LEU A 261 6.90 -5.04 -5.75
CA LEU A 261 7.72 -3.97 -6.33
C LEU A 261 7.61 -2.64 -5.55
N LEU A 262 6.37 -2.25 -5.21
CA LEU A 262 6.12 -1.05 -4.42
C LEU A 262 6.71 -1.15 -3.01
N SER A 263 6.54 -2.28 -2.32
CA SER A 263 7.11 -2.47 -0.98
C SER A 263 8.63 -2.41 -0.99
N LEU A 264 9.30 -3.07 -1.96
CA LEU A 264 10.75 -2.94 -2.15
C LEU A 264 11.16 -1.49 -2.37
N SER A 265 10.46 -0.76 -3.24
CA SER A 265 10.74 0.66 -3.48
C SER A 265 10.60 1.53 -2.23
N ILE A 266 9.55 1.32 -1.44
CA ILE A 266 9.33 2.07 -0.19
C ILE A 266 10.46 1.77 0.80
N LEU A 267 10.78 0.49 1.02
CA LEU A 267 11.84 0.05 1.92
C LEU A 267 13.20 0.67 1.55
N VAL A 268 13.48 0.78 0.25
CA VAL A 268 14.66 1.48 -0.27
C VAL A 268 14.67 2.97 0.09
N TYR A 269 13.56 3.69 -0.10
CA TYR A 269 13.46 5.11 0.27
C TYR A 269 13.47 5.32 1.79
N THR A 270 12.97 4.36 2.57
CA THR A 270 12.95 4.38 4.03
C THR A 270 14.05 3.53 4.65
N ARG A 271 15.19 3.36 3.98
CA ARG A 271 16.28 2.48 4.42
C ARG A 271 16.79 2.73 5.83
N SER A 272 16.63 3.96 6.33
CA SER A 272 16.99 4.32 7.71
C SER A 272 16.12 3.63 8.78
N LEU A 273 15.01 3.00 8.40
CA LEU A 273 14.07 2.31 9.29
C LEU A 273 14.28 0.79 9.34
N ILE A 274 15.29 0.27 8.65
CA ILE A 274 15.49 -1.16 8.43
C ILE A 274 16.95 -1.49 8.72
N GLU A 275 17.19 -2.65 9.32
CA GLU A 275 18.53 -3.18 9.52
C GLU A 275 19.19 -3.54 8.18
N GLU A 276 20.49 -3.25 8.04
CA GLU A 276 21.21 -3.39 6.77
C GLU A 276 21.13 -4.81 6.20
N TRP A 277 21.30 -5.84 7.03
CA TRP A 277 21.22 -7.25 6.60
C TRP A 277 19.84 -7.64 6.06
N ALA A 278 18.77 -7.06 6.61
CA ALA A 278 17.40 -7.32 6.14
C ALA A 278 17.20 -6.70 4.75
N MET A 279 17.77 -5.52 4.51
CA MET A 279 17.80 -4.89 3.19
C MET A 279 18.59 -5.73 2.18
N THR A 280 19.79 -6.22 2.53
CA THR A 280 20.59 -7.10 1.68
C THR A 280 19.85 -8.40 1.34
N THR A 281 19.12 -8.97 2.31
CA THR A 281 18.34 -10.19 2.09
C THR A 281 17.19 -9.97 1.11
N MET A 282 16.54 -8.81 1.16
CA MET A 282 15.47 -8.46 0.22
C MET A 282 16.00 -8.11 -1.17
N LEU A 283 17.15 -7.44 -1.24
CA LEU A 283 17.86 -7.05 -2.47
C LEU A 283 18.91 -8.10 -2.86
N TYR A 284 18.50 -9.36 -2.91
CA TYR A 284 19.39 -10.49 -3.22
C TYR A 284 19.94 -10.45 -4.64
N ASP A 285 21.08 -11.12 -4.84
CA ASP A 285 21.71 -11.30 -6.14
C ASP A 285 20.76 -11.99 -7.13
N GLY A 286 20.40 -11.31 -8.22
CA GLY A 286 19.42 -11.79 -9.20
C GLY A 286 18.11 -10.99 -9.24
N LEU A 287 17.82 -10.19 -8.19
CA LEU A 287 16.57 -9.41 -8.14
C LEU A 287 16.48 -8.40 -9.28
N ILE A 288 17.58 -7.70 -9.62
CA ILE A 288 17.60 -6.70 -10.69
C ILE A 288 17.27 -7.35 -12.03
N GLU A 289 17.83 -8.52 -12.31
CA GLU A 289 17.57 -9.31 -13.51
C GLU A 289 16.11 -9.76 -13.57
N GLU A 290 15.56 -10.23 -12.45
CA GLU A 290 14.14 -10.61 -12.37
C GLU A 290 13.20 -9.43 -12.62
N ILE A 291 13.46 -8.26 -12.03
CA ILE A 291 12.65 -7.06 -12.26
C ILE A 291 12.80 -6.59 -13.71
N THR A 292 14.00 -6.67 -14.29
CA THR A 292 14.23 -6.31 -15.68
C THR A 292 13.43 -7.20 -16.64
N ARG A 293 13.28 -8.49 -16.33
CA ARG A 293 12.44 -9.41 -17.15
C ARG A 293 10.97 -9.00 -17.21
N LEU A 294 10.44 -8.34 -16.18
CA LEU A 294 9.07 -7.80 -16.22
C LEU A 294 8.89 -6.76 -17.34
N LEU A 295 9.94 -6.01 -17.67
CA LEU A 295 9.92 -5.03 -18.76
C LEU A 295 9.82 -5.69 -20.14
N LEU A 296 10.30 -6.94 -20.24
CA LEU A 296 10.37 -7.73 -21.46
C LEU A 296 9.09 -8.55 -21.74
N ILE A 297 8.07 -8.45 -20.88
CA ILE A 297 6.78 -9.11 -21.12
C ILE A 297 6.18 -8.54 -22.43
N ASN A 298 6.07 -9.40 -23.44
CA ASN A 298 5.58 -9.04 -24.77
C ASN A 298 4.04 -9.12 -24.83
N ASN A 299 3.45 -8.26 -25.68
CA ASN A 299 2.13 -8.44 -26.30
C ASN A 299 0.99 -8.89 -25.38
N THR A 300 0.64 -8.03 -24.42
CA THR A 300 -0.65 -8.10 -23.73
C THR A 300 -1.33 -6.75 -23.88
N SER A 301 -2.53 -6.70 -24.48
CA SER A 301 -3.39 -5.51 -24.53
C SER A 301 -3.98 -5.13 -23.17
N GLU A 302 -3.35 -5.57 -22.08
CA GLU A 302 -3.84 -5.47 -20.73
C GLU A 302 -3.12 -4.34 -19.99
N SER A 303 -3.84 -3.26 -19.67
CA SER A 303 -3.31 -2.08 -18.97
C SER A 303 -2.62 -2.38 -17.64
N ILE A 304 -2.97 -3.50 -16.99
CA ILE A 304 -2.31 -3.95 -15.76
C ILE A 304 -0.85 -4.38 -15.98
N ILE A 305 -0.49 -4.83 -17.18
CA ILE A 305 0.92 -5.15 -17.50
C ILE A 305 1.73 -3.86 -17.66
N ASP A 306 1.16 -2.80 -18.21
CA ASP A 306 1.81 -1.48 -18.23
C ASP A 306 2.03 -0.94 -16.81
N ALA A 307 1.08 -1.19 -15.89
CA ALA A 307 1.25 -0.89 -14.47
C ALA A 307 2.40 -1.71 -13.85
N VAL A 308 2.50 -3.02 -14.12
CA VAL A 308 3.63 -3.86 -13.67
C VAL A 308 4.96 -3.30 -14.19
N LYS A 309 5.05 -2.97 -15.47
CA LYS A 309 6.27 -2.38 -16.08
C LYS A 309 6.63 -1.04 -15.46
N THR A 310 5.64 -0.20 -15.20
CA THR A 310 5.83 1.10 -14.55
C THR A 310 6.42 0.95 -13.15
N GLU A 311 5.87 0.05 -12.33
CA GLU A 311 6.41 -0.18 -10.99
C GLU A 311 7.76 -0.90 -11.01
N ALA A 312 8.02 -1.76 -12.01
CA ALA A 312 9.32 -2.38 -12.21
C ALA A 312 10.39 -1.31 -12.50
N LEU A 313 10.13 -0.37 -13.42
CA LEU A 313 11.04 0.75 -13.71
C LEU A 313 11.28 1.63 -12.48
N ARG A 314 10.23 1.93 -11.70
CA ARG A 314 10.35 2.72 -10.46
C ARG A 314 11.18 2.00 -9.40
N THR A 315 11.05 0.68 -9.31
CA THR A 315 11.82 -0.16 -8.37
C THR A 315 13.29 -0.25 -8.77
N LEU A 316 13.58 -0.42 -10.07
CA LEU A 316 14.97 -0.34 -10.54
C LEU A 316 15.58 1.04 -10.27
N THR A 317 14.81 2.11 -10.49
CA THR A 317 15.28 3.48 -10.22
C THR A 317 15.56 3.72 -8.74
N SER A 318 14.71 3.20 -7.83
CA SER A 318 14.93 3.33 -6.40
C SER A 318 16.18 2.56 -5.96
N ILE A 319 16.35 1.31 -6.41
CA ILE A 319 17.55 0.49 -6.12
C ILE A 319 18.82 1.16 -6.61
N VAL A 320 18.86 1.65 -7.86
CA VAL A 320 20.04 2.35 -8.40
C VAL A 320 20.35 3.63 -7.61
N SER A 321 19.32 4.28 -7.06
CA SER A 321 19.52 5.47 -6.21
C SER A 321 20.16 5.16 -4.86
N LEU A 322 20.10 3.92 -4.36
CA LEU A 322 20.78 3.50 -3.12
C LEU A 322 22.30 3.64 -3.21
N GLY A 323 22.87 3.32 -4.38
CA GLY A 323 24.31 3.33 -4.64
C GLY A 323 24.91 4.73 -4.68
N ARG A 324 24.08 5.78 -4.63
CA ARG A 324 24.56 7.14 -4.43
C ARG A 324 24.73 7.38 -2.92
N PRO A 325 25.88 7.88 -2.46
CA PRO A 325 25.99 8.35 -1.08
C PRO A 325 24.85 9.33 -0.80
N ALA A 326 24.19 9.19 0.34
CA ALA A 326 23.14 10.13 0.75
C ALA A 326 23.77 11.53 0.73
N LYS A 327 23.23 12.43 -0.10
CA LYS A 327 23.66 13.83 -0.11
C LYS A 327 23.37 14.50 1.23
#